data_AF-S5TUZ4-F1
#
_entry.id   AF-S5TUZ4-F1
#
_cell.length_a   1.000
_cell.length_b   1.000
_cell.length_c   1.000
_cell.angle_alpha   90.00
_cell.angle_beta   90.00
_cell.angle_gamma   90.00
#
_symmetry.space_group_name_H-M   'P 1'
#
loop_
_entity.id
_entity.type
_entity.pdbx_description
1 polymer ?
#
loop_
_entity_poly.entity_id
_entity_poly.type
_entity_poly.pdbx_seq_one_letter_code
_entity_poly.pdbx_strand_id
1 'polypeptide(L)'
;MGSITLALILVVIFWGDYQDVVTEEQAINQQHEQLSHDLSDYIQGKELLKEVGASFKALKAQGFYGDEDRLALVEALKRAANKLKLTEFKYTISPQHKIESAGAYFPAELNLLETTVIIEAGLLHDADLISITNELSSYAKEAFIVKSCQLTREPSVNVTELTKNVGLVCKLGFYNVKNSEVESGDEEIDLGDDI
;
A
#
# COMPACT_ATOMS: atom_id res chain seq x y z
N MET A 1 -34.84 46.50 63.18
CA MET A 1 -34.20 46.80 61.87
C MET A 1 -32.81 46.19 61.73
N GLY A 2 -31.92 46.23 62.74
CA GLY A 2 -30.53 45.72 62.60
C GLY A 2 -30.33 44.19 62.48
N SER A 3 -31.28 43.35 62.91
CA SER A 3 -31.16 41.89 62.79
C SER A 3 -31.39 41.40 61.35
N ILE A 4 -32.32 42.04 60.63
CA ILE A 4 -32.66 41.69 59.24
C ILE A 4 -31.48 42.02 58.30
N THR A 5 -30.77 43.13 58.56
CA THR A 5 -29.61 43.53 57.75
C THR A 5 -28.42 42.58 57.91
N LEU A 6 -28.20 42.02 59.11
CA LEU A 6 -27.13 41.03 59.34
C LEU A 6 -27.43 39.69 58.64
N ALA A 7 -28.70 39.24 58.67
CA ALA A 7 -29.11 38.02 57.98
C ALA A 7 -28.92 38.14 56.46
N LEU A 8 -29.26 39.28 55.87
CA LEU A 8 -29.06 39.52 54.43
C LEU A 8 -27.58 39.52 54.02
N ILE A 9 -26.70 40.08 54.86
CA ILE A 9 -25.24 40.07 54.59
C ILE A 9 -24.68 38.65 54.61
N LEU A 10 -25.08 37.82 55.58
CA LEU A 10 -24.62 36.43 55.66
C LEU A 10 -25.09 35.59 54.46
N VAL A 11 -26.31 35.84 53.97
CA VAL A 11 -26.80 35.19 52.75
C VAL A 11 -25.93 35.59 51.57
N VAL A 12 -25.67 36.88 51.33
CA VAL A 12 -24.84 37.30 50.18
C VAL A 12 -23.44 36.70 50.21
N ILE A 13 -22.79 36.61 51.38
CA ILE A 13 -21.48 35.97 51.52
C ILE A 13 -21.57 34.47 51.18
N PHE A 14 -22.59 33.77 51.69
CA PHE A 14 -22.79 32.34 51.43
C PHE A 14 -23.07 32.04 49.94
N TRP A 15 -23.81 32.90 49.24
CA TRP A 15 -24.04 32.74 47.80
C TRP A 15 -22.77 32.95 46.98
N GLY A 16 -21.88 33.89 47.39
CA GLY A 16 -20.59 34.10 46.74
C GLY A 16 -19.66 32.89 46.85
N ASP A 17 -19.44 32.40 48.07
CA ASP A 17 -18.58 31.24 48.34
C ASP A 17 -19.11 29.96 47.66
N TYR A 18 -20.43 29.78 47.59
CA TYR A 18 -21.05 28.64 46.91
C TYR A 18 -20.83 28.69 45.39
N GLN A 19 -20.80 29.88 44.80
CA GLN A 19 -20.65 30.06 43.37
C GLN A 19 -19.21 29.82 42.92
N ASP A 20 -18.22 30.21 43.73
CA ASP A 20 -16.80 29.99 43.46
C ASP A 20 -16.45 28.49 43.43
N VAL A 21 -16.93 27.70 44.40
CA VAL A 21 -16.68 26.24 44.44
C VAL A 21 -17.26 25.53 43.21
N VAL A 22 -18.43 25.95 42.74
CA VAL A 22 -19.05 25.37 41.53
C VAL A 22 -18.28 25.74 40.26
N THR A 23 -17.67 26.93 40.20
CA THR A 23 -16.87 27.33 39.03
C THR A 23 -15.55 26.59 38.94
N GLU A 24 -14.92 26.24 40.06
CA GLU A 24 -13.67 25.48 40.09
C GLU A 24 -13.87 24.04 39.62
N GLU A 25 -14.95 23.37 40.06
CA GLU A 25 -15.33 22.04 39.56
C GLU A 25 -15.64 22.06 38.06
N GLN A 26 -16.31 23.10 37.57
CA GLN A 26 -16.60 23.23 36.14
C GLN A 26 -15.32 23.42 35.31
N ALA A 27 -14.36 24.21 35.77
CA ALA A 27 -13.08 24.40 35.10
C ALA A 27 -12.25 23.10 35.07
N ILE A 28 -12.23 22.35 36.17
CA ILE A 28 -11.56 21.04 36.25
C ILE A 28 -12.23 20.02 35.33
N ASN A 29 -13.56 19.96 35.32
CA ASN A 29 -14.30 19.05 34.44
C ASN A 29 -14.07 19.39 32.96
N GLN A 30 -14.03 20.66 32.60
CA GLN A 30 -13.69 21.10 31.23
C GLN A 30 -12.26 20.70 30.84
N GLN A 31 -11.30 20.82 31.76
CA GLN A 31 -9.93 20.35 31.53
C GLN A 31 -9.86 18.83 31.36
N HIS A 32 -10.63 18.07 32.15
CA HIS A 32 -10.73 16.62 32.00
C HIS A 32 -11.35 16.21 30.66
N GLU A 33 -12.41 16.89 30.23
CA GLU A 33 -13.04 16.64 28.94
C GLU A 33 -12.07 16.91 27.79
N GLN A 34 -11.37 18.05 27.81
CA GLN A 34 -10.34 18.38 26.81
C GLN A 34 -9.22 17.33 26.76
N LEU A 35 -8.66 16.96 27.91
CA LEU A 35 -7.61 15.94 27.97
C LEU A 35 -8.10 14.57 27.47
N SER A 36 -9.35 14.21 27.77
CA SER A 36 -9.94 12.96 27.30
C SER A 36 -10.15 12.96 25.79
N HIS A 37 -10.57 14.10 25.23
CA HIS A 37 -10.72 14.29 23.79
C HIS A 37 -9.36 14.21 23.09
N ASP A 38 -8.37 14.96 23.58
CA ASP A 38 -7.01 14.94 23.04
C ASP A 38 -6.44 13.52 23.06
N LEU A 39 -6.53 12.81 24.19
CA LEU A 39 -6.05 11.44 24.30
C LEU A 39 -6.76 10.49 23.31
N SER A 40 -8.08 10.64 23.16
CA SER A 40 -8.86 9.86 22.18
C SER A 40 -8.39 10.13 20.76
N ASP A 41 -8.17 11.39 20.39
CA ASP A 41 -7.67 11.79 19.08
C ASP A 41 -6.26 11.26 18.81
N TYR A 42 -5.36 11.30 19.81
CA TYR A 42 -4.04 10.70 19.71
C TYR A 42 -4.10 9.18 19.51
N ILE A 43 -4.99 8.48 20.22
CA ILE A 43 -5.17 7.03 20.08
C ILE A 43 -5.71 6.70 18.68
N GLN A 44 -6.73 7.43 18.22
CA GLN A 44 -7.30 7.26 16.88
C GLN A 44 -6.27 7.54 15.79
N GLY A 45 -5.51 8.63 15.91
CA GLY A 45 -4.43 8.97 14.98
C GLY A 45 -3.34 7.90 14.93
N LYS A 46 -2.96 7.33 16.08
CA LYS A 46 -2.00 6.22 16.13
C LYS A 46 -2.52 4.96 15.46
N GLU A 47 -3.79 4.60 15.67
CA GLU A 47 -4.35 3.40 15.04
C GLU A 47 -4.47 3.59 13.53
N LEU A 48 -4.86 4.77 13.05
CA LEU A 48 -4.87 5.11 11.63
C LEU A 48 -3.47 5.03 11.01
N LEU A 49 -2.46 5.62 11.66
CA LEU A 49 -1.08 5.59 11.17
C LEU A 49 -0.52 4.17 11.12
N LYS A 50 -0.91 3.33 12.09
CA LYS A 50 -0.54 1.92 12.14
C LYS A 50 -1.23 1.11 11.04
N GLU A 51 -2.52 1.34 10.79
CA GLU A 51 -3.28 0.66 9.71
C GLU A 51 -2.76 1.05 8.32
N VAL A 52 -2.62 2.35 8.07
CA VAL A 52 -2.08 2.89 6.81
C VAL A 52 -0.62 2.46 6.64
N GLY A 53 0.18 2.52 7.71
CA GLY A 53 1.58 2.11 7.70
C GLY A 53 1.77 0.63 7.41
N ALA A 54 0.92 -0.24 7.97
CA ALA A 54 0.93 -1.67 7.68
C ALA A 54 0.58 -1.96 6.21
N SER A 55 -0.47 -1.30 5.70
CA SER A 55 -0.91 -1.43 4.30
C SER A 55 0.16 -0.93 3.33
N PHE A 56 0.77 0.22 3.61
CA PHE A 56 1.87 0.76 2.81
C PHE A 56 3.11 -0.15 2.84
N LYS A 57 3.47 -0.67 4.01
CA LYS A 57 4.57 -1.63 4.15
C LYS A 57 4.32 -2.89 3.33
N ALA A 58 3.07 -3.38 3.29
CA ALA A 58 2.69 -4.51 2.47
C ALA A 58 2.83 -4.22 0.97
N LEU A 59 2.35 -3.06 0.51
CA LEU A 59 2.51 -2.63 -0.89
C LEU A 59 3.98 -2.51 -1.31
N LYS A 60 4.81 -1.93 -0.43
CA LYS A 60 6.27 -1.84 -0.64
C LYS A 60 6.92 -3.23 -0.69
N ALA A 61 6.56 -4.12 0.23
CA ALA A 61 7.09 -5.49 0.25
C ALA A 61 6.66 -6.32 -0.97
N GLN A 62 5.53 -5.99 -1.60
CA GLN A 62 5.04 -6.61 -2.83
C GLN A 62 5.64 -6.01 -4.11
N GLY A 63 6.57 -5.05 -3.99
CA GLY A 63 7.22 -4.40 -5.13
C GLY A 63 6.34 -3.39 -5.88
N PHE A 64 5.17 -3.03 -5.35
CA PHE A 64 4.29 -2.04 -5.99
C PHE A 64 4.78 -0.60 -5.76
N TYR A 65 5.55 -0.33 -4.70
CA TYR A 65 6.10 1.00 -4.42
C TYR A 65 7.63 0.98 -4.40
N GLY A 66 8.26 1.89 -5.15
CA GLY A 66 9.71 2.02 -5.28
C GLY A 66 10.24 1.56 -6.63
N ASP A 67 11.54 1.30 -6.68
CA ASP A 67 12.21 0.82 -7.89
C ASP A 67 11.86 -0.64 -8.21
N GLU A 68 11.96 -0.98 -9.50
CA GLU A 68 11.80 -2.37 -9.95
C GLU A 68 12.97 -3.24 -9.47
N ASP A 69 12.66 -4.32 -8.76
CA ASP A 69 13.62 -5.40 -8.52
C ASP A 69 13.66 -6.36 -9.72
N ARG A 70 14.41 -5.96 -10.75
CA ARG A 70 14.50 -6.73 -11.99
C ARG A 70 15.11 -8.11 -11.79
N LEU A 71 15.97 -8.27 -10.79
CA LEU A 71 16.54 -9.57 -10.45
C LEU A 71 15.46 -10.48 -9.86
N ALA A 72 14.70 -10.00 -8.89
CA ALA A 72 13.61 -10.78 -8.28
C ALA A 72 12.51 -11.15 -9.29
N LEU A 73 12.20 -10.28 -10.27
CA LEU A 73 11.31 -10.60 -11.39
C LEU A 73 11.85 -11.76 -12.24
N VAL A 74 13.13 -11.71 -12.61
CA VAL A 74 13.80 -12.79 -13.36
C VAL A 74 13.78 -14.10 -12.57
N GLU A 75 14.05 -14.05 -11.27
CA GLU A 75 13.98 -15.23 -10.41
C GLU A 75 12.55 -15.77 -10.32
N ALA A 76 11.54 -14.92 -10.23
CA ALA A 76 10.14 -15.34 -10.22
C ALA A 76 9.76 -16.08 -11.50
N LEU A 77 10.15 -15.55 -12.66
CA LEU A 77 9.94 -16.21 -13.96
C LEU A 77 10.63 -17.58 -14.02
N LYS A 78 11.88 -17.67 -13.55
CA LYS A 78 12.63 -18.94 -13.48
C LYS A 78 11.99 -19.94 -12.52
N ARG A 79 11.56 -19.49 -11.34
CA ARG A 79 10.85 -20.33 -10.36
C ARG A 79 9.56 -20.88 -10.95
N ALA A 80 8.75 -20.04 -11.61
CA ALA A 80 7.51 -20.46 -12.27
C ALA A 80 7.78 -21.53 -13.35
N ALA A 81 8.78 -21.29 -14.22
CA ALA A 81 9.17 -22.25 -15.26
C ALA A 81 9.59 -23.61 -14.68
N ASN A 82 10.44 -23.61 -13.65
CA ASN A 82 10.92 -24.82 -13.01
C ASN A 82 9.83 -25.59 -12.27
N LYS A 83 9.00 -24.88 -11.49
CA LYS A 83 7.95 -25.49 -10.67
C LYS A 83 6.86 -26.13 -11.54
N LEU A 84 6.50 -25.49 -12.63
CA LEU A 84 5.48 -25.96 -13.57
C LEU A 84 6.06 -26.86 -14.67
N LYS A 85 7.38 -27.09 -14.67
CA LYS A 85 8.10 -27.89 -15.68
C LYS A 85 7.77 -27.46 -17.11
N LEU A 86 7.69 -26.14 -17.33
CA LEU A 86 7.36 -25.57 -18.63
C LEU A 86 8.47 -25.91 -19.62
N THR A 87 8.09 -26.48 -20.75
CA THR A 87 9.03 -26.77 -21.85
C THR A 87 9.24 -25.51 -22.68
N GLU A 88 10.40 -25.38 -23.33
CA GLU A 88 10.69 -24.26 -24.25
C GLU A 88 10.47 -22.85 -23.67
N PHE A 89 10.60 -22.69 -22.34
CA PHE A 89 10.33 -21.41 -21.68
C PHE A 89 11.35 -20.33 -22.04
N LYS A 90 10.88 -19.26 -22.67
CA LYS A 90 11.64 -18.04 -23.00
C LYS A 90 10.88 -16.83 -22.50
N TYR A 91 11.62 -15.77 -22.18
CA TYR A 91 11.01 -14.52 -21.77
C TYR A 91 11.82 -13.31 -22.25
N THR A 92 11.12 -12.20 -22.47
CA THR A 92 11.70 -10.89 -22.74
C THR A 92 11.13 -9.88 -21.77
N ILE A 93 11.99 -9.08 -21.14
CA ILE A 93 11.61 -8.01 -20.20
C ILE A 93 11.99 -6.68 -20.85
N SER A 94 11.00 -5.86 -21.14
CA SER A 94 11.21 -4.54 -21.75
C SER A 94 11.78 -3.55 -20.72
N PRO A 95 12.45 -2.46 -21.14
CA PRO A 95 12.72 -1.35 -20.25
C PRO A 95 11.43 -0.82 -19.62
N GLN A 96 11.52 -0.44 -18.36
CA GLN A 96 10.42 0.21 -17.66
C GLN A 96 10.13 1.58 -18.28
N HIS A 97 8.86 1.93 -18.41
CA HIS A 97 8.44 3.24 -18.92
C HIS A 97 7.33 3.83 -18.07
N LYS A 98 7.26 5.16 -18.03
CA LYS A 98 6.18 5.90 -17.35
C LYS A 98 4.90 5.80 -18.17
N ILE A 99 3.78 5.54 -17.51
CA ILE A 99 2.45 5.65 -18.10
C ILE A 99 2.05 7.12 -18.10
N GLU A 100 1.79 7.67 -19.28
CA GLU A 100 1.50 9.10 -19.46
C GLU A 100 0.16 9.52 -18.85
N SER A 101 -0.83 8.62 -18.83
CA SER A 101 -2.15 8.87 -18.29
C SER A 101 -2.61 7.72 -17.41
N ALA A 102 -2.48 7.91 -16.09
CA ALA A 102 -2.97 6.98 -15.07
C ALA A 102 -4.41 7.32 -14.61
N GLY A 103 -5.07 8.27 -15.28
CA GLY A 103 -6.41 8.76 -14.94
C GLY A 103 -6.39 10.10 -14.21
N ALA A 104 -7.53 10.79 -14.19
CA ALA A 104 -7.65 12.16 -13.68
C ALA A 104 -7.41 12.32 -12.17
N TYR A 105 -7.51 11.23 -11.41
CA TYR A 105 -7.35 11.22 -9.95
C TYR A 105 -6.02 10.65 -9.48
N PHE A 106 -5.11 10.29 -10.41
CA PHE A 106 -3.80 9.78 -10.03
C PHE A 106 -2.93 10.93 -9.49
N PRO A 107 -2.28 10.78 -8.32
CA PRO A 107 -1.49 11.85 -7.71
C PRO A 107 -0.38 12.35 -8.66
N ALA A 108 -0.25 13.67 -8.78
CA ALA A 108 0.74 14.28 -9.67
C ALA A 108 2.18 14.05 -9.21
N GLU A 109 2.35 13.85 -7.90
CA GLU A 109 3.61 13.57 -7.22
C GLU A 109 4.06 12.11 -7.40
N LEU A 110 3.29 11.30 -8.13
CA LEU A 110 3.59 9.89 -8.34
C LEU A 110 3.74 9.60 -9.83
N ASN A 111 4.69 8.74 -10.14
CA ASN A 111 4.86 8.15 -11.47
C ASN A 111 4.35 6.70 -11.42
N LEU A 112 3.32 6.39 -12.21
CA LEU A 112 2.96 5.01 -12.52
C LEU A 112 3.90 4.50 -13.63
N LEU A 113 4.59 3.41 -13.34
CA LEU A 113 5.56 2.78 -14.23
C LEU A 113 5.03 1.42 -14.68
N GLU A 114 5.37 1.06 -15.91
CA GLU A 114 5.08 -0.27 -16.45
C GLU A 114 6.34 -0.94 -16.99
N THR A 115 6.50 -2.20 -16.62
CA THR A 115 7.41 -3.14 -17.29
C THR A 115 6.61 -4.21 -18.02
N THR A 116 6.77 -4.26 -19.33
CA THR A 116 6.15 -5.31 -20.16
C THR A 116 7.04 -6.55 -20.21
N VAL A 117 6.46 -7.70 -19.85
CA VAL A 117 7.09 -9.02 -19.97
C VAL A 117 6.36 -9.85 -21.02
N ILE A 118 7.12 -10.43 -21.95
CA ILE A 118 6.60 -11.40 -22.93
C ILE A 118 7.14 -12.78 -22.56
N ILE A 119 6.26 -13.76 -22.41
CA ILE A 119 6.58 -15.15 -22.12
C ILE A 119 6.20 -16.00 -23.33
N GLU A 120 7.13 -16.84 -23.77
CA GLU A 120 6.88 -17.92 -24.73
C GLU A 120 7.15 -19.25 -24.03
N ALA A 121 6.21 -20.19 -24.07
CA ALA A 121 6.35 -21.47 -23.38
C ALA A 121 5.57 -22.59 -24.08
N GLY A 122 5.99 -23.82 -23.85
CA GLY A 122 5.25 -25.04 -24.17
C GLY A 122 4.55 -25.58 -22.92
N LEU A 123 3.23 -25.65 -22.97
CA LEU A 123 2.37 -26.19 -21.91
C LEU A 123 2.00 -27.65 -22.21
N LEU A 124 1.85 -28.45 -21.15
CA LEU A 124 1.32 -29.80 -21.26
C LEU A 124 -0.21 -29.77 -21.26
N HIS A 125 -0.78 -28.90 -20.42
CA HIS A 125 -2.21 -28.64 -20.34
C HIS A 125 -2.47 -27.13 -20.44
N ASP A 126 -3.60 -26.75 -21.00
CA ASP A 126 -4.08 -25.36 -21.05
C ASP A 126 -4.24 -24.74 -19.64
N ALA A 127 -4.61 -25.54 -18.65
CA ALA A 127 -4.67 -25.13 -17.24
C ALA A 127 -3.32 -24.67 -16.65
N ASP A 128 -2.19 -25.02 -17.30
CA ASP A 128 -0.86 -24.57 -16.85
C ASP A 128 -0.72 -23.04 -16.96
N LEU A 129 -1.49 -22.37 -17.84
CA LEU A 129 -1.51 -20.90 -17.93
C LEU A 129 -1.95 -20.25 -16.61
N ILE A 130 -3.02 -20.76 -15.99
CA ILE A 130 -3.52 -20.23 -14.72
C ILE A 130 -2.47 -20.46 -13.62
N SER A 131 -1.77 -21.59 -13.69
CA SER A 131 -0.69 -21.90 -12.76
C SER A 131 0.49 -20.92 -12.92
N ILE A 132 0.84 -20.52 -14.14
CA ILE A 132 1.87 -19.50 -14.39
C ILE A 132 1.51 -18.17 -13.71
N THR A 133 0.28 -17.69 -13.90
CA THR A 133 -0.15 -16.43 -13.30
C THR A 133 -0.16 -16.49 -11.78
N ASN A 134 -0.55 -17.65 -11.21
CA ASN A 134 -0.52 -17.86 -9.77
C ASN A 134 0.91 -17.84 -9.22
N GLU A 135 1.87 -18.49 -9.89
CA GLU A 135 3.26 -18.45 -9.46
C GLU A 135 3.85 -17.03 -9.54
N LEU A 136 3.53 -16.28 -10.59
CA LEU A 136 4.00 -14.89 -10.75
C LEU A 136 3.37 -13.93 -9.74
N SER A 137 2.14 -14.20 -9.27
CA SER A 137 1.51 -13.43 -8.20
C SER A 137 2.27 -13.48 -6.86
N SER A 138 3.14 -14.48 -6.66
CA SER A 138 4.00 -14.54 -5.47
C SER A 138 5.09 -13.46 -5.46
N TYR A 139 5.47 -12.94 -6.63
CA TYR A 139 6.44 -11.85 -6.78
C TYR A 139 5.77 -10.48 -6.68
N ALA A 140 4.71 -10.26 -7.46
CA ALA A 140 4.04 -8.98 -7.57
C ALA A 140 2.54 -9.17 -7.32
N LYS A 141 2.17 -9.40 -6.06
CA LYS A 141 0.77 -9.64 -5.71
C LYS A 141 -0.08 -8.42 -6.11
N GLU A 142 -1.07 -8.64 -6.96
CA GLU A 142 -2.00 -7.60 -7.47
C GLU A 142 -1.33 -6.43 -8.24
N ALA A 143 -0.01 -6.50 -8.46
CA ALA A 143 0.79 -5.47 -9.12
C ALA A 143 1.17 -5.87 -10.57
N PHE A 144 0.47 -6.83 -11.16
CA PHE A 144 0.60 -7.15 -12.58
C PHE A 144 -0.73 -7.57 -13.19
N ILE A 145 -0.85 -7.40 -14.51
CA ILE A 145 -2.01 -7.85 -15.28
C ILE A 145 -1.57 -8.69 -16.47
N VAL A 146 -2.43 -9.62 -16.87
CA VAL A 146 -2.31 -10.33 -18.15
C VAL A 146 -2.91 -9.45 -19.24
N LYS A 147 -2.08 -8.90 -20.13
CA LYS A 147 -2.54 -8.04 -21.23
C LYS A 147 -3.13 -8.83 -22.37
N SER A 148 -2.48 -9.93 -22.75
CA SER A 148 -2.94 -10.80 -23.84
C SER A 148 -2.24 -12.14 -23.75
N CYS A 149 -2.93 -13.24 -24.09
CA CYS A 149 -2.31 -14.54 -24.29
C CYS A 149 -2.83 -15.18 -25.57
N GLN A 150 -1.93 -15.78 -26.34
CA GLN A 150 -2.24 -16.59 -27.49
C GLN A 150 -1.89 -18.04 -27.19
N LEU A 151 -2.86 -18.93 -27.39
CA LEU A 151 -2.71 -20.37 -27.25
C LEU A 151 -2.76 -21.01 -28.64
N THR A 152 -1.77 -21.82 -28.95
CA THR A 152 -1.69 -22.56 -30.22
C THR A 152 -1.64 -24.04 -29.92
N ARG A 153 -2.63 -24.79 -30.39
CA ARG A 153 -2.66 -26.24 -30.20
C ARG A 153 -1.66 -26.91 -31.15
N GLU A 154 -0.86 -27.83 -30.63
CA GLU A 154 0.00 -28.65 -31.48
C GLU A 154 -0.84 -29.66 -32.28
N PRO A 155 -0.51 -29.91 -33.56
CA PRO A 155 -1.32 -30.73 -34.46
C PRO A 155 -1.30 -32.23 -34.10
N SER A 156 -0.30 -32.68 -33.35
CA SER A 156 -0.15 -34.06 -32.90
C SER A 156 0.23 -34.11 -31.43
N VAL A 157 -0.56 -34.84 -30.64
CA VAL A 157 -0.25 -35.14 -29.24
C VAL A 157 0.55 -36.44 -29.20
N ASN A 158 1.81 -36.39 -28.77
CA ASN A 158 2.60 -37.59 -28.52
C ASN A 158 2.36 -38.04 -27.07
N VAL A 159 1.75 -39.21 -26.88
CA VAL A 159 1.41 -39.77 -25.55
C VAL A 159 2.62 -40.48 -24.91
N THR A 160 3.70 -40.66 -25.68
CA THR A 160 4.89 -41.44 -25.31
C THR A 160 6.05 -40.58 -24.81
N GLU A 161 6.05 -39.28 -25.13
CA GLU A 161 7.07 -38.31 -24.72
C GLU A 161 6.39 -37.08 -24.11
N LEU A 162 6.98 -36.48 -23.08
CA LEU A 162 6.50 -35.24 -22.48
C LEU A 162 6.82 -34.04 -23.40
N THR A 163 6.14 -33.97 -24.55
CA THR A 163 6.24 -32.85 -25.48
C THR A 163 5.13 -31.83 -25.22
N LYS A 164 5.36 -30.56 -25.57
CA LYS A 164 4.32 -29.53 -25.49
C LYS A 164 3.08 -29.95 -26.28
N ASN A 165 1.90 -29.75 -25.71
CA ASN A 165 0.62 -29.94 -26.40
C ASN A 165 0.02 -28.60 -26.84
N VAL A 166 0.39 -27.53 -26.14
CA VAL A 166 -0.09 -26.17 -26.38
C VAL A 166 1.09 -25.20 -26.32
N GLY A 167 1.32 -24.46 -27.39
CA GLY A 167 2.20 -23.30 -27.40
C GLY A 167 1.51 -22.10 -26.75
N LEU A 168 2.23 -21.37 -25.92
CA LEU A 168 1.78 -20.18 -25.22
C LEU A 168 2.66 -18.99 -25.60
N VAL A 169 2.02 -17.87 -25.95
CA VAL A 169 2.66 -16.55 -25.97
C VAL A 169 1.82 -15.58 -25.14
N CYS A 170 2.35 -15.11 -24.01
CA CYS A 170 1.65 -14.17 -23.12
C CYS A 170 2.40 -12.86 -22.97
N LYS A 171 1.66 -11.75 -22.98
CA LYS A 171 2.14 -10.42 -22.61
C LYS A 171 1.57 -10.04 -21.25
N LEU A 172 2.44 -9.69 -20.33
CA LEU A 172 2.13 -9.27 -18.97
C LEU A 172 2.61 -7.82 -18.79
N GLY A 173 1.84 -7.02 -18.05
CA GLY A 173 2.26 -5.70 -17.59
C GLY A 173 2.45 -5.74 -16.08
N PHE A 174 3.67 -5.49 -15.61
CA PHE A 174 3.99 -5.30 -14.20
C PHE A 174 3.99 -3.80 -13.90
N TYR A 175 3.40 -3.42 -12.78
CA TYR A 175 3.18 -2.03 -12.40
C TYR A 175 3.77 -1.74 -11.04
N ASN A 176 4.40 -0.58 -10.94
CA ASN A 176 4.87 -0.02 -9.68
C ASN A 176 4.75 1.50 -9.74
N VAL A 177 4.78 2.10 -8.56
CA VAL A 177 4.66 3.53 -8.35
C VAL A 177 5.92 4.02 -7.68
N LYS A 178 6.47 5.12 -8.19
CA LYS A 178 7.54 5.85 -7.50
C LYS A 178 7.15 7.30 -7.32
N ASN A 179 7.79 7.98 -6.38
CA ASN A 179 7.69 9.42 -6.29
C ASN A 179 8.16 10.05 -7.62
N SER A 180 7.42 11.02 -8.13
CA SER A 180 7.97 11.92 -9.14
C SER A 180 8.95 12.81 -8.40
N GLU A 181 10.22 12.45 -8.48
CA GLU A 181 11.29 13.41 -8.20
C GLU A 181 10.98 14.66 -9.04
N VAL A 182 10.36 15.68 -8.42
CA VAL A 182 10.78 17.05 -8.66
C VAL A 182 12.26 17.00 -8.35
N GLU A 183 13.13 17.40 -9.28
CA GLU A 183 14.58 17.53 -9.04
C GLU A 183 14.79 18.11 -7.63
N SER A 184 15.03 17.23 -6.66
CA SER A 184 15.35 17.61 -5.31
C SER A 184 16.81 17.96 -5.41
N GLY A 185 17.09 19.25 -5.55
CA GLY A 185 18.37 19.78 -5.09
C GLY A 185 18.56 19.24 -3.68
N ASP A 186 19.68 18.57 -3.47
CA ASP A 186 20.08 17.99 -2.19
C ASP A 186 20.12 19.11 -1.12
N GLU A 187 19.02 19.36 -0.44
CA GLU A 187 19.05 20.02 0.87
C GLU A 187 19.03 18.92 1.93
N GLU A 188 20.25 18.51 2.28
CA GLU A 188 20.60 17.86 3.52
C GLU A 188 19.98 18.65 4.68
N ILE A 189 18.87 18.16 5.23
CA ILE A 189 18.33 18.68 6.49
C ILE A 189 19.24 18.13 7.60
N ASP A 190 20.23 18.94 7.95
CA ASP A 190 21.03 18.81 9.17
C ASP A 190 20.12 19.02 10.38
N LEU A 191 19.62 17.90 10.94
CA LEU A 191 19.03 17.88 12.26
C LEU A 191 20.18 17.98 13.27
N GLY A 192 20.63 19.21 13.51
CA GLY A 192 21.50 19.54 14.61
C GLY A 192 20.92 19.01 15.92
N ASP A 193 21.67 18.13 16.56
CA ASP A 193 21.38 17.58 17.88
C ASP A 193 21.73 18.67 18.91
N ASP A 194 20.75 19.49 19.26
CA ASP A 194 20.78 20.39 20.42
C ASP A 194 19.36 20.51 21.00
N ILE A 195 19.09 19.73 22.07
CA ILE A 195 18.56 20.12 23.40
C ILE A 195 18.38 18.85 24.25
#